data_AF-A0A1G6QZ41-F1
#
_entry.id   AF-A0A1G6QZ41-F1
#
_cell.length_a   1.000
_cell.length_b   1.000
_cell.length_c   1.000
_cell.angle_alpha   90.00
_cell.angle_beta   90.00
_cell.angle_gamma   90.00
#
_symmetry.space_group_name_H-M   'P 1'
#
loop_
_entity.id
_entity.type
_entity.pdbx_description
1 polymer ?
#
loop_
_entity_poly.entity_id
_entity_poly.type
_entity_poly.pdbx_seq_one_letter_code
_entity_poly.pdbx_strand_id
1 'polypeptide(L)' 'MLIFVKLLAPALIGGATAAAVTFGAVQVQTSPPDSNPAQTEIINYGDQS' A
#
# COMPACT_ATOMS: atom_id res chain seq x y z
N MET A 1 26.59 20.50 17.00
CA MET A 1 25.21 20.24 17.51
C MET A 1 24.12 20.95 16.70
N LEU A 2 24.24 22.26 16.41
CA LEU A 2 23.22 23.05 15.69
C LEU A 2 22.85 22.54 14.29
N ILE A 3 23.82 22.09 13.48
CA ILE A 3 23.59 21.60 12.11
C ILE A 3 22.75 20.32 12.11
N PHE A 4 23.01 19.40 13.04
CA PHE A 4 22.26 18.15 13.14
C PHE A 4 20.79 18.41 13.47
N VAL A 5 20.52 19.29 14.44
CA VAL A 5 19.15 19.59 14.90
C VAL A 5 18.37 20.45 13.90
N LYS A 6 19.04 21.40 13.22
CA LYS A 6 18.36 22.38 12.35
C LYS A 6 18.25 21.96 10.89
N LEU A 7 19.12 21.06 10.43
CA LEU A 7 19.17 20.67 9.01
C LEU A 7 19.01 19.18 8.83
N LEU A 8 19.80 18.37 9.56
CA LEU A 8 19.80 16.92 9.34
C LEU A 8 18.51 16.25 9.84
N ALA A 9 18.06 16.58 11.06
CA ALA A 9 16.84 16.00 11.61
C ALA A 9 15.58 16.36 10.80
N PRO A 10 15.34 17.63 10.41
CA PRO A 10 14.19 17.97 9.56
C PRO A 10 14.27 17.32 8.18
N ALA A 11 15.46 17.23 7.58
CA ALA A 11 15.63 16.59 6.27
C ALA A 11 15.32 15.08 6.34
N LEU A 12 15.77 14.39 7.39
CA LEU A 12 15.48 12.97 7.59
C LEU A 12 14.00 12.72 7.85
N ILE A 13 13.35 13.54 8.69
CA ILE A 13 11.92 13.43 8.98
C ILE A 13 11.09 13.72 7.71
N GLY A 14 11.42 14.80 6.99
CA GLY A 14 10.75 15.17 5.75
C GLY A 14 10.91 14.10 4.67
N GLY A 15 12.13 13.58 4.49
CA GLY A 15 12.41 12.50 3.54
C GLY A 15 11.68 11.20 3.88
N ALA A 16 11.67 10.79 5.15
CA ALA A 16 10.95 9.60 5.59
C ALA A 16 9.43 9.75 5.42
N THR A 17 8.88 10.91 5.75
CA THR A 17 7.45 11.20 5.57
C THR A 17 7.05 11.16 4.09
N ALA A 18 7.84 11.80 3.22
CA ALA A 18 7.59 11.78 1.78
C ALA A 18 7.62 10.34 1.22
N ALA A 19 8.63 9.55 1.59
CA ALA A 19 8.74 8.16 1.16
C ALA A 19 7.55 7.31 1.63
N ALA A 20 7.11 7.46 2.89
CA ALA A 20 5.96 6.73 3.43
C ALA A 20 4.65 7.09 2.71
N VAL A 21 4.43 8.37 2.41
CA VAL A 21 3.24 8.83 1.67
C VAL A 21 3.24 8.29 0.24
N THR A 22 4.37 8.39 -0.48
CA THR A 22 4.46 7.88 -1.85
C THR A 22 4.28 6.36 -1.90
N PHE A 23 4.91 5.62 -0.99
CA PHE A 23 4.80 4.17 -0.93
C PHE A 23 3.39 3.72 -0.54
N GLY A 24 2.78 4.35 0.47
CA GLY A 24 1.41 4.05 0.90
C GLY A 24 0.38 4.33 -0.20
N ALA A 25 0.53 5.45 -0.93
CA ALA A 25 -0.35 5.78 -2.04
C ALA A 25 -0.30 4.74 -3.17
N VAL A 26 0.89 4.26 -3.53
CA VAL A 26 1.06 3.19 -4.53
C VAL A 26 0.50 1.87 -4.00
N GLN A 27 0.80 1.52 -2.76
CA GLN A 27 0.33 0.27 -2.15
C GLN A 27 -1.20 0.16 -2.16
N VAL A 28 -1.93 1.24 -1.83
CA VAL A 28 -3.40 1.24 -1.87
C VAL A 28 -3.94 0.99 -3.28
N GLN A 29 -3.22 1.40 -4.32
CA GLN A 29 -3.62 1.20 -5.71
C GLN A 29 -3.24 -0.18 -6.26
N THR A 30 -2.18 -0.79 -5.73
CA THR A 30 -1.64 -2.06 -6.25
C THR A 30 -1.93 -3.26 -5.36
N SER A 31 -2.54 -3.07 -4.20
CA SER A 31 -2.92 -4.18 -3.33
C SER A 31 -4.01 -5.01 -4.03
N PRO A 32 -3.81 -6.33 -4.17
CA PRO A 32 -4.87 -7.21 -4.64
C PRO A 32 -6.10 -7.02 -3.73
N PRO A 33 -7.32 -6.98 -4.28
CA PRO A 33 -8.50 -6.95 -3.44
C PRO A 33 -8.52 -8.19 -2.55
N ASP A 34 -8.77 -8.00 -1.25
CA ASP A 34 -8.85 -9.09 -0.26
C ASP A 34 -9.86 -10.18 -0.66
N SER A 35 -10.85 -9.82 -1.46
CA SER A 35 -11.76 -10.72 -2.14
C SER A 35 -11.57 -10.62 -3.65
N ASN A 36 -11.01 -11.67 -4.26
CA ASN A 36 -11.02 -11.81 -5.71
C ASN A 36 -12.44 -12.18 -6.17
N PRO A 37 -13.19 -11.30 -6.86
CA PRO A 37 -14.54 -11.62 -7.32
C PRO A 37 -14.55 -12.75 -8.36
N ALA A 38 -13.41 -13.02 -9.01
CA ALA A 38 -13.23 -14.13 -9.95
C ALA A 38 -12.95 -15.48 -9.25
N GLN A 39 -12.76 -15.49 -7.94
CA GLN A 39 -12.72 -16.71 -7.12
C GLN A 39 -14.07 -17.05 -6.49
N THR A 40 -15.12 -16.27 -6.80
CA THR A 40 -16.49 -16.72 -6.52
C THR A 40 -16.68 -18.06 -7.21
N GLU A 41 -16.75 -19.12 -6.40
CA GLU A 41 -17.06 -20.48 -6.81
C GLU A 41 -18.16 -20.41 -7.87
N ILE A 42 -17.82 -20.84 -9.09
CA ILE A 42 -18.83 -21.02 -10.13
C ILE A 42 -19.71 -22.14 -9.59
N ILE A 43 -20.81 -21.77 -8.95
CA ILE A 43 -21.86 -22.71 -8.58
C ILE A 43 -22.33 -23.27 -9.92
N ASN A 44 -21.85 -24.46 -10.28
CA ASN A 44 -22.30 -25.18 -11.45
C ASN A 44 -23.76 -25.59 -11.21
N TYR A 45 -24.68 -24.66 -11.46
CA TYR A 45 -26.14 -24.89 -11.47
C TYR A 45 -26.59 -25.80 -12.62
N GLY A 46 -25.79 -26.79 -12.99
CA GLY A 46 -26.01 -27.62 -14.16
C GLY A 46 -25.27 -28.96 -14.20
N ASP A 47 -24.46 -29.30 -13.19
CA ASP A 47 -23.75 -30.60 -13.13
C ASP A 47 -24.37 -31.54 -12.07
N GLN A 48 -25.69 -31.68 -12.15
CA GLN A 48 -26.45 -32.75 -11.51
C GLN A 48 -27.42 -33.33 -12.53
N SER A 49 -26.89 -34.02 -13.55
CA SER A 49 -27.66 -34.89 -14.45
C SER A 49 -27.27 -36.34 -14.26
#